data_AF-A0A3D9L4K6-F1
#
_entry.id   AF-A0A3D9L4K6-F1
#
_cell.length_a   1.000
_cell.length_b   1.000
_cell.length_c   1.000
_cell.angle_alpha   90.00
_cell.angle_beta   90.00
_cell.angle_gamma   90.00
#
_symmetry.space_group_name_H-M   'P 1'
#
loop_
_entity.id
_entity.type
_entity.pdbx_description
1 polymer ?
#
loop_
_entity_poly.entity_id
_entity_poly.type
_entity_poly.pdbx_seq_one_letter_code
_entity_poly.pdbx_strand_id
1 'polypeptide(L)'
;MLLPAITDALVAEGLEISSALIAEKSGEFVVGASVDGSIQLILLYYDNPDLRPAEAWAQLDKVQMTRSGVEAMLGKVYLEAAVSCLGDAIYSNGKMRNYQEVVSTQGAIDCALGAITAFGADAAAKKLGARAKAVMNKVRDSPERFVKLLTDLNFTDDQILRLGARFGVSSKSVRFYIFKLRNRLKLAELPNSDALLKDLETGDEALVKAFQENVELVDAWMVLDDAGVDDAIRKNVDALADPDAAIDAIQASGKAKPTWPEIQALFKRGNDFNKKGRFKYGDNFVEVVLKGVDGKAGKRLDTYIPPSGGKAGEIISRKATTLSEIQSNTFRNYLNELITKYPNGAELNSSKFPSGTTLDGDYFLEVPSSNKSFFESSTEFQQVLSDFNTSKGVNIKIKYLDE
;
A
#
# COMPACT_ATOMS: atom_id res chain seq x y z
N MET A 1 -45.81 3.70 16.88
CA MET A 1 -45.33 4.45 18.06
C MET A 1 -44.53 5.70 17.72
N LEU A 2 -43.90 5.82 16.54
CA LEU A 2 -43.16 7.04 16.14
C LEU A 2 -44.04 8.20 15.63
N LEU A 3 -45.21 7.93 15.03
CA LEU A 3 -46.10 9.00 14.56
C LEU A 3 -46.52 9.94 15.71
N PRO A 4 -47.00 9.43 16.87
CA PRO A 4 -47.29 10.28 18.03
C PRO A 4 -46.05 11.02 18.55
N ALA A 5 -44.89 10.35 18.66
CA ALA A 5 -43.67 10.99 19.14
C ALA A 5 -43.13 12.09 18.21
N ILE A 6 -43.31 11.95 16.89
CA ILE A 6 -42.97 12.97 15.89
C ILE A 6 -43.98 14.12 15.97
N THR A 7 -45.27 13.82 16.12
CA THR A 7 -46.31 14.84 16.35
C THR A 7 -46.06 15.61 17.65
N ASP A 8 -45.71 14.93 18.73
CA ASP A 8 -45.43 15.51 20.05
C ASP A 8 -44.17 16.39 20.02
N ALA A 9 -43.11 15.96 19.32
CA ALA A 9 -41.89 16.74 19.12
C ALA A 9 -42.11 17.98 18.24
N LEU A 10 -42.92 17.86 17.19
CA LEU A 10 -43.32 18.97 16.30
C LEU A 10 -44.18 20.01 17.01
N VAL A 11 -45.13 19.55 17.83
CA VAL A 11 -45.99 20.40 18.65
C VAL A 11 -45.19 21.09 19.75
N ALA A 12 -44.22 20.42 20.37
CA ALA A 12 -43.32 21.02 21.36
C ALA A 12 -42.46 22.16 20.80
N GLU A 13 -42.15 22.14 19.49
CA GLU A 13 -41.43 23.20 18.78
C GLU A 13 -42.37 24.23 18.11
N GLY A 14 -43.69 24.12 18.31
CA GLY A 14 -44.69 25.08 17.80
C GLY A 14 -44.98 24.95 16.29
N LEU A 15 -44.61 23.84 15.66
CA LEU A 15 -44.79 23.60 14.23
C LEU A 15 -46.03 22.70 14.02
N GLU A 16 -47.17 23.32 13.72
CA GLU A 16 -48.39 22.58 13.35
C GLU A 16 -48.26 21.98 11.94
N ILE A 17 -47.96 20.69 11.85
CA ILE A 17 -47.87 19.94 10.59
C ILE A 17 -48.93 18.85 10.56
N SER A 18 -49.69 18.75 9.45
CA SER A 18 -50.78 17.77 9.34
C SER A 18 -50.26 16.33 9.29
N SER A 19 -51.00 15.41 9.89
CA SER A 19 -50.68 13.98 9.90
C SER A 19 -50.59 13.36 8.49
N ALA A 20 -51.34 13.91 7.53
CA ALA A 20 -51.25 13.53 6.11
C ALA A 20 -49.91 13.94 5.48
N LEU A 21 -49.43 15.15 5.76
CA LEU A 21 -48.14 15.63 5.24
C LEU A 21 -46.96 14.88 5.88
N ILE A 22 -47.06 14.51 7.16
CA ILE A 22 -46.07 13.70 7.88
C ILE A 22 -45.96 12.30 7.28
N ALA A 23 -47.09 11.68 6.89
CA ALA A 23 -47.07 10.37 6.23
C ALA A 23 -46.49 10.45 4.81
N GLU A 24 -46.86 11.48 4.04
CA GLU A 24 -46.40 11.72 2.66
C GLU A 24 -44.90 12.04 2.60
N LYS A 25 -44.39 12.85 3.54
CA LYS A 25 -43.01 13.37 3.55
C LYS A 25 -42.10 12.78 4.63
N SER A 26 -42.49 11.61 5.16
CA SER A 26 -41.72 10.90 6.17
C SER A 26 -40.29 10.61 5.71
N GLY A 27 -40.10 10.28 4.42
CA GLY A 27 -38.78 10.08 3.82
C GLY A 27 -37.87 11.31 3.91
N GLU A 28 -38.36 12.50 3.54
CA GLU A 28 -37.60 13.75 3.61
C GLU A 28 -37.21 14.13 5.05
N PHE A 29 -38.09 13.85 6.02
CA PHE A 29 -37.78 14.05 7.43
C PHE A 29 -36.61 13.21 7.90
N VAL A 30 -36.65 11.90 7.61
CA VAL A 30 -35.56 11.05 8.09
C VAL A 30 -34.25 11.34 7.36
N VAL A 31 -34.30 11.73 6.09
CA VAL A 31 -33.10 12.21 5.37
C VAL A 31 -32.51 13.43 6.07
N GLY A 32 -33.31 14.46 6.40
CA GLY A 32 -32.82 15.65 7.08
C GLY A 32 -32.21 15.35 8.45
N ALA A 33 -32.87 14.51 9.26
CA ALA A 33 -32.36 14.11 10.57
C ALA A 33 -31.07 13.29 10.49
N SER A 34 -30.98 12.38 9.51
CA SER A 34 -29.81 11.51 9.33
C SER A 34 -28.60 12.27 8.79
N VAL A 35 -28.82 13.23 7.89
CA VAL A 35 -27.77 14.12 7.39
C VAL A 35 -27.19 14.97 8.53
N ASP A 36 -28.04 15.57 9.37
CA ASP A 36 -27.54 16.36 10.50
C ASP A 36 -26.82 15.49 11.54
N GLY A 37 -27.36 14.30 11.85
CA GLY A 37 -26.67 13.34 12.74
C GLY A 37 -25.30 12.92 12.22
N SER A 38 -25.16 12.73 10.89
CA SER A 38 -23.88 12.44 10.24
C SER A 38 -22.90 13.59 10.35
N ILE A 39 -23.37 14.83 10.13
CA ILE A 39 -22.58 16.05 10.30
C ILE A 39 -22.10 16.17 11.75
N GLN A 40 -22.99 15.95 12.72
CA GLN A 40 -22.66 15.98 14.14
C GLN A 40 -21.65 14.89 14.50
N LEU A 41 -21.82 13.66 14.02
CA LEU A 41 -20.88 12.56 14.26
C LEU A 41 -19.47 12.91 13.77
N ILE A 42 -19.36 13.43 12.55
CA ILE A 42 -18.07 13.85 11.99
C ILE A 42 -17.47 14.97 12.86
N LEU A 43 -18.25 15.99 13.21
CA LEU A 43 -17.75 17.11 14.03
C LEU A 43 -17.30 16.65 15.42
N LEU A 44 -18.08 15.81 16.11
CA LEU A 44 -17.75 15.27 17.42
C LEU A 44 -16.46 14.46 17.39
N TYR A 45 -16.29 13.61 16.37
CA TYR A 45 -15.07 12.81 16.20
C TYR A 45 -13.85 13.70 15.89
N TYR A 46 -14.05 14.80 15.18
CA TYR A 46 -12.98 15.76 14.92
C TYR A 46 -12.58 16.55 16.15
N ASP A 47 -13.53 16.89 17.01
CA ASP A 47 -13.26 17.61 18.24
C ASP A 47 -12.76 16.65 19.35
N ASN A 48 -13.03 15.34 19.22
CA ASN A 48 -12.65 14.28 20.17
C ASN A 48 -12.11 13.02 19.43
N PRO A 49 -10.82 13.00 19.02
CA PRO A 49 -10.27 11.95 18.15
C PRO A 49 -10.19 10.55 18.79
N ASP A 50 -10.19 10.47 20.11
CA ASP A 50 -10.17 9.21 20.88
C ASP A 50 -11.57 8.66 21.18
N LEU A 51 -12.61 9.39 20.79
CA LEU A 51 -13.99 9.02 21.07
C LEU A 51 -14.40 7.80 20.24
N ARG A 52 -14.88 6.74 20.91
CA ARG A 52 -15.35 5.56 20.19
C ARG A 52 -16.65 5.88 19.45
N PRO A 53 -16.90 5.32 18.26
CA PRO A 53 -18.12 5.61 17.51
C PRO A 53 -19.41 5.44 18.32
N ALA A 54 -19.52 4.38 19.11
CA ALA A 54 -20.69 4.13 19.96
C ALA A 54 -20.92 5.22 21.03
N GLU A 55 -19.84 5.82 21.55
CA GLU A 55 -19.91 6.93 22.51
C GLU A 55 -20.28 8.23 21.82
N ALA A 56 -19.74 8.48 20.61
CA ALA A 56 -20.11 9.61 19.79
C ALA A 56 -21.60 9.58 19.41
N TRP A 57 -22.13 8.40 19.04
CA TRP A 57 -23.55 8.20 18.77
C TRP A 57 -24.45 8.55 19.97
N ALA A 58 -24.01 8.25 21.19
CA ALA A 58 -24.76 8.59 22.40
C ALA A 58 -24.80 10.09 22.69
N GLN A 59 -23.85 10.86 22.16
CA GLN A 59 -23.68 12.30 22.39
C GLN A 59 -24.31 13.18 21.29
N LEU A 60 -24.94 12.58 20.28
CA LEU A 60 -25.63 13.36 19.23
C LEU A 60 -26.81 14.16 19.82
N ASP A 61 -26.90 15.42 19.41
CA ASP A 61 -28.02 16.30 19.70
C ASP A 61 -29.22 15.87 18.84
N LYS A 62 -30.05 15.02 19.45
CA LYS A 62 -31.27 14.49 18.85
C LYS A 62 -32.30 15.58 18.55
N VAL A 63 -32.31 16.67 19.31
CA VAL A 63 -33.24 17.79 19.10
C VAL A 63 -32.87 18.52 17.81
N GLN A 64 -31.60 18.83 17.63
CA GLN A 64 -31.10 19.46 16.41
C GLN A 64 -31.30 18.55 15.18
N MET A 65 -31.09 17.24 15.32
CA MET A 65 -31.39 16.27 14.25
C MET A 65 -32.87 16.30 13.87
N THR A 66 -33.77 16.26 14.85
CA THR A 66 -35.22 16.35 14.62
C THR A 66 -35.56 17.63 13.88
N ARG A 67 -35.07 18.79 14.34
CA ARG A 67 -35.31 20.09 13.71
C ARG A 67 -34.86 20.11 12.25
N SER A 68 -33.68 19.59 11.93
CA SER A 68 -33.19 19.49 10.55
C SER A 68 -34.04 18.53 9.70
N GLY A 69 -34.58 17.47 10.29
CA GLY A 69 -35.59 16.63 9.63
C GLY A 69 -36.85 17.42 9.27
N VAL A 70 -37.35 18.25 10.18
CA VAL A 70 -38.53 19.09 9.93
C VAL A 70 -38.27 20.14 8.86
N GLU A 71 -37.12 20.80 8.91
CA GLU A 71 -36.68 21.78 7.91
C GLU A 71 -36.59 21.14 6.51
N ALA A 72 -36.07 19.91 6.40
CA ALA A 72 -36.01 19.16 5.14
C ALA A 72 -37.40 18.76 4.61
N MET A 73 -38.27 18.28 5.50
CA MET A 73 -39.67 17.94 5.20
C MET A 73 -40.43 19.16 4.62
N LEU A 74 -40.20 20.34 5.21
CA LEU A 74 -40.88 21.58 4.83
C LEU A 74 -40.23 22.28 3.62
N GLY A 75 -38.91 22.13 3.44
CA GLY A 75 -38.11 22.91 2.49
C GLY A 75 -37.57 22.20 1.25
N LYS A 76 -37.83 20.89 1.07
CA LYS A 76 -37.36 20.04 -0.05
C LYS A 76 -35.92 20.33 -0.50
N VAL A 77 -34.97 19.74 0.21
CA VAL A 77 -33.61 19.57 -0.30
C VAL A 77 -33.10 18.16 0.04
N TYR A 78 -32.90 17.32 -1.01
CA TYR A 78 -32.17 16.01 -1.08
C TYR A 78 -32.89 14.72 -0.63
N LEU A 79 -32.57 13.48 -1.04
CA LEU A 79 -31.76 12.88 -2.13
C LEU A 79 -32.42 11.49 -2.38
N GLU A 80 -32.95 11.23 -3.58
CA GLU A 80 -33.82 10.06 -3.84
C GLU A 80 -33.19 8.69 -3.46
N ALA A 81 -31.87 8.57 -3.50
CA ALA A 81 -31.14 7.37 -3.10
C ALA A 81 -31.03 7.15 -1.58
N ALA A 82 -30.92 8.22 -0.78
CA ALA A 82 -30.93 8.12 0.69
C ALA A 82 -32.32 7.74 1.20
N VAL A 83 -33.37 8.28 0.56
CA VAL A 83 -34.78 8.00 0.87
C VAL A 83 -35.11 6.52 0.73
N SER A 84 -34.63 5.85 -0.33
CA SER A 84 -34.95 4.43 -0.58
C SER A 84 -34.29 3.49 0.42
N CYS A 85 -33.00 3.69 0.73
CA CYS A 85 -32.27 2.81 1.66
C CYS A 85 -32.78 2.98 3.10
N LEU A 86 -32.95 4.23 3.57
CA LEU A 86 -33.53 4.52 4.88
C LEU A 86 -34.96 4.03 5.01
N GLY A 87 -35.76 4.16 3.94
CA GLY A 87 -37.12 3.65 3.87
C GLY A 87 -37.16 2.15 4.21
N ASP A 88 -36.30 1.34 3.60
CA ASP A 88 -36.28 -0.11 3.80
C ASP A 88 -35.67 -0.57 5.14
N ALA A 89 -34.81 0.24 5.77
CA ALA A 89 -34.30 -0.05 7.12
C ALA A 89 -35.27 0.34 8.22
N ILE A 90 -36.10 1.35 7.99
CA ILE A 90 -37.06 1.88 8.98
C ILE A 90 -38.43 1.23 8.82
N TYR A 91 -38.77 0.78 7.61
CA TYR A 91 -40.01 0.08 7.32
C TYR A 91 -39.73 -1.37 6.94
N SER A 92 -40.58 -2.29 7.39
CA SER A 92 -40.62 -3.67 6.91
C SER A 92 -42.08 -4.03 6.64
N ASN A 93 -42.39 -4.50 5.43
CA ASN A 93 -43.74 -4.84 5.01
C ASN A 93 -44.78 -3.74 5.30
N GLY A 94 -44.42 -2.48 5.02
CA GLY A 94 -45.30 -1.32 5.23
C GLY A 94 -45.52 -0.91 6.70
N LYS A 95 -44.76 -1.47 7.65
CA LYS A 95 -44.79 -1.10 9.08
C LYS A 95 -43.47 -0.51 9.54
N MET A 96 -43.51 0.58 10.29
CA MET A 96 -42.32 1.14 10.94
C MET A 96 -41.78 0.18 12.01
N ARG A 97 -40.48 -0.07 11.98
CA ARG A 97 -39.72 -0.75 13.04
C ARG A 97 -39.66 0.11 14.30
N ASN A 98 -39.54 -0.51 15.46
CA ASN A 98 -39.44 0.20 16.74
C ASN A 98 -38.02 0.79 16.96
N TYR A 99 -37.87 1.72 17.91
CA TYR A 99 -36.60 2.42 18.15
C TYR A 99 -35.44 1.45 18.37
N GLN A 100 -35.62 0.42 19.18
CA GLN A 100 -34.60 -0.59 19.43
C GLN A 100 -34.26 -1.39 18.17
N GLU A 101 -35.24 -1.78 17.36
CA GLU A 101 -35.04 -2.48 16.08
C GLU A 101 -34.33 -1.62 15.02
N VAL A 102 -34.56 -0.30 15.03
CA VAL A 102 -33.84 0.63 14.17
C VAL A 102 -32.39 0.75 14.65
N VAL A 103 -32.13 1.16 15.90
CA VAL A 103 -30.75 1.39 16.37
C VAL A 103 -29.92 0.12 16.60
N SER A 104 -30.53 -1.06 16.73
CA SER A 104 -29.81 -2.33 16.94
C SER A 104 -29.50 -3.10 15.67
N THR A 105 -29.96 -2.64 14.50
CA THR A 105 -29.72 -3.34 13.24
C THR A 105 -28.60 -2.66 12.46
N GLN A 106 -27.70 -3.48 11.93
CA GLN A 106 -26.74 -3.10 10.89
C GLN A 106 -27.39 -2.20 9.81
N GLY A 107 -28.69 -2.37 9.55
CA GLY A 107 -29.49 -1.53 8.65
C GLY A 107 -29.55 -0.03 8.99
N ALA A 108 -29.63 0.41 10.26
CA ALA A 108 -29.62 1.85 10.57
C ALA A 108 -28.21 2.46 10.45
N ILE A 109 -27.19 1.66 10.74
CA ILE A 109 -25.80 2.00 10.41
C ILE A 109 -25.72 2.15 8.89
N ASP A 110 -26.01 1.12 8.10
CA ASP A 110 -25.96 1.12 6.63
C ASP A 110 -26.76 2.27 6.00
N CYS A 111 -27.85 2.69 6.63
CA CYS A 111 -28.67 3.83 6.24
C CYS A 111 -28.05 5.19 6.59
N ALA A 112 -27.50 5.35 7.80
CA ALA A 112 -26.68 6.52 8.13
C ALA A 112 -25.44 6.59 7.22
N LEU A 113 -24.84 5.46 6.88
CA LEU A 113 -23.74 5.35 5.90
C LEU A 113 -24.22 5.74 4.48
N GLY A 114 -25.43 5.36 4.10
CA GLY A 114 -26.11 5.78 2.88
C GLY A 114 -26.39 7.29 2.85
N ALA A 115 -26.76 7.88 3.98
CA ALA A 115 -26.94 9.32 4.14
C ALA A 115 -25.61 10.09 4.06
N ILE A 116 -24.52 9.60 4.66
CA ILE A 116 -23.15 10.15 4.50
C ILE A 116 -22.73 10.11 3.02
N THR A 117 -23.03 9.00 2.34
CA THR A 117 -22.77 8.83 0.92
C THR A 117 -23.57 9.84 0.10
N ALA A 118 -24.86 9.98 0.35
CA ALA A 118 -25.74 10.93 -0.32
C ALA A 118 -25.33 12.40 -0.07
N PHE A 119 -25.00 12.75 1.18
CA PHE A 119 -24.48 14.05 1.58
C PHE A 119 -23.24 14.45 0.78
N GLY A 120 -22.27 13.55 0.68
CA GLY A 120 -21.07 13.80 -0.12
C GLY A 120 -21.35 13.92 -1.63
N ALA A 121 -22.36 13.21 -2.17
CA ALA A 121 -22.76 13.37 -3.58
C ALA A 121 -23.31 14.77 -3.84
N ASP A 122 -24.10 15.30 -2.91
CA ASP A 122 -24.68 16.61 -3.07
C ASP A 122 -23.70 17.76 -2.79
N ALA A 123 -22.72 17.53 -1.92
CA ALA A 123 -21.58 18.42 -1.73
C ALA A 123 -20.88 18.75 -3.06
N ALA A 124 -20.71 17.74 -3.92
CA ALA A 124 -20.18 17.92 -5.27
C ALA A 124 -21.14 18.71 -6.20
N ALA A 125 -22.44 18.68 -5.93
CA ALA A 125 -23.49 19.40 -6.66
C ALA A 125 -23.74 20.85 -6.18
N LYS A 126 -22.94 21.36 -5.22
CA LYS A 126 -22.88 22.78 -4.76
C LYS A 126 -24.14 23.35 -4.10
N LYS A 127 -25.06 22.54 -3.58
CA LYS A 127 -26.30 23.04 -2.92
C LYS A 127 -26.22 23.11 -1.38
N LEU A 128 -25.04 22.95 -0.78
CA LEU A 128 -24.88 22.84 0.68
C LEU A 128 -25.04 24.17 1.47
N GLY A 129 -25.63 24.07 2.66
CA GLY A 129 -25.59 25.11 3.70
C GLY A 129 -24.21 25.26 4.39
N ALA A 130 -24.03 26.32 5.20
CA ALA A 130 -22.74 26.69 5.79
C ALA A 130 -22.08 25.61 6.67
N ARG A 131 -22.87 24.89 7.48
CA ARG A 131 -22.39 23.82 8.38
C ARG A 131 -21.79 22.65 7.60
N ALA A 132 -22.44 22.25 6.51
CA ALA A 132 -21.97 21.19 5.63
C ALA A 132 -20.65 21.56 4.92
N LYS A 133 -20.51 22.81 4.48
CA LYS A 133 -19.26 23.31 3.90
C LYS A 133 -18.11 23.32 4.92
N ALA A 134 -18.39 23.62 6.19
CA ALA A 134 -17.40 23.55 7.26
C ALA A 134 -16.91 22.11 7.50
N VAL A 135 -17.80 21.13 7.47
CA VAL A 135 -17.44 19.70 7.57
C VAL A 135 -16.57 19.29 6.38
N MET A 136 -16.97 19.64 5.15
CA MET A 136 -16.19 19.35 3.95
C MET A 136 -14.77 19.89 4.04
N ASN A 137 -14.61 21.13 4.52
CA ASN A 137 -13.29 21.72 4.74
C ASN A 137 -12.51 20.95 5.80
N LYS A 138 -13.11 20.67 6.98
CA LYS A 138 -12.45 19.87 8.03
C LYS A 138 -11.98 18.51 7.49
N VAL A 139 -12.82 17.81 6.72
CA VAL A 139 -12.46 16.51 6.12
C VAL A 139 -11.31 16.61 5.13
N ARG A 140 -11.32 17.64 4.27
CA ARG A 140 -10.23 17.89 3.34
C ARG A 140 -8.94 18.28 4.04
N ASP A 141 -9.03 19.02 5.14
CA ASP A 141 -7.89 19.54 5.89
C ASP A 141 -7.31 18.49 6.86
N SER A 142 -8.05 17.42 7.20
CA SER A 142 -7.56 16.33 8.05
C SER A 142 -8.09 14.95 7.61
N PRO A 143 -7.75 14.49 6.40
CA PRO A 143 -8.25 13.24 5.82
C PRO A 143 -7.96 12.00 6.67
N GLU A 144 -6.88 11.98 7.46
CA GLU A 144 -6.55 10.90 8.40
C GLU A 144 -7.71 10.60 9.37
N ARG A 145 -8.28 11.65 9.96
CA ARG A 145 -9.37 11.52 10.94
C ARG A 145 -10.63 10.96 10.30
N PHE A 146 -10.88 11.36 9.05
CA PHE A 146 -12.01 10.84 8.29
C PHE A 146 -11.83 9.35 7.95
N VAL A 147 -10.65 8.94 7.48
CA VAL A 147 -10.36 7.54 7.20
C VAL A 147 -10.41 6.70 8.49
N LYS A 148 -9.89 7.22 9.61
CA LYS A 148 -9.96 6.54 10.91
C LYS A 148 -11.41 6.33 11.36
N LEU A 149 -12.25 7.38 11.30
CA LEU A 149 -13.68 7.27 11.62
C LEU A 149 -14.36 6.18 10.79
N LEU A 150 -14.16 6.18 9.48
CA LEU A 150 -14.80 5.20 8.60
C LEU A 150 -14.26 3.78 8.85
N THR A 151 -12.97 3.65 9.17
CA THR A 151 -12.37 2.37 9.54
C THR A 151 -12.94 1.84 10.87
N ASP A 152 -13.09 2.69 11.88
CA ASP A 152 -13.69 2.36 13.18
C ASP A 152 -15.20 2.01 13.04
N LEU A 153 -15.86 2.55 12.00
CA LEU A 153 -17.22 2.21 11.58
C LEU A 153 -17.29 0.97 10.66
N ASN A 154 -16.16 0.26 10.48
CA ASN A 154 -16.06 -0.98 9.71
C ASN A 154 -16.39 -0.85 8.21
N PHE A 155 -16.13 0.31 7.61
CA PHE A 155 -16.23 0.48 6.16
C PHE A 155 -15.11 -0.29 5.43
N THR A 156 -15.44 -0.79 4.24
CA THR A 156 -14.45 -1.36 3.32
C THR A 156 -13.63 -0.27 2.64
N ASP A 157 -12.43 -0.59 2.19
CA ASP A 157 -11.53 0.37 1.53
C ASP A 157 -12.17 1.04 0.31
N ASP A 158 -12.93 0.30 -0.49
CA ASP A 158 -13.67 0.83 -1.65
C ASP A 158 -14.74 1.84 -1.20
N GLN A 159 -15.47 1.56 -0.12
CA GLN A 159 -16.44 2.51 0.41
C GLN A 159 -15.75 3.78 0.95
N ILE A 160 -14.62 3.64 1.66
CA ILE A 160 -13.83 4.78 2.16
C ILE A 160 -13.32 5.62 0.99
N LEU A 161 -12.84 5.02 -0.09
CA LEU A 161 -12.39 5.71 -1.31
C LEU A 161 -13.52 6.50 -1.97
N ARG A 162 -14.69 5.87 -2.16
CA ARG A 162 -15.88 6.52 -2.73
C ARG A 162 -16.35 7.70 -1.88
N LEU A 163 -16.31 7.54 -0.56
CA LEU A 163 -16.67 8.61 0.37
C LEU A 163 -15.62 9.72 0.34
N GLY A 164 -14.33 9.42 0.42
CA GLY A 164 -13.27 10.42 0.35
C GLY A 164 -13.37 11.31 -0.89
N ALA A 165 -13.61 10.71 -2.06
CA ALA A 165 -13.81 11.46 -3.31
C ALA A 165 -14.98 12.45 -3.22
N ARG A 166 -16.08 12.04 -2.58
CA ARG A 166 -17.25 12.90 -2.35
C ARG A 166 -16.98 14.05 -1.39
N PHE A 167 -16.06 13.85 -0.44
CA PHE A 167 -15.60 14.90 0.48
C PHE A 167 -14.42 15.73 -0.07
N GLY A 168 -14.05 15.55 -1.33
CA GLY A 168 -12.95 16.28 -1.96
C GLY A 168 -11.56 15.86 -1.48
N VAL A 169 -11.44 14.67 -0.89
CA VAL A 169 -10.17 14.05 -0.53
C VAL A 169 -9.65 13.25 -1.72
N SER A 170 -8.37 13.41 -2.05
CA SER A 170 -7.76 12.67 -3.16
C SER A 170 -7.73 11.17 -2.87
N SER A 171 -7.90 10.35 -3.92
CA SER A 171 -7.75 8.88 -3.83
C SER A 171 -6.41 8.50 -3.19
N LYS A 172 -5.31 9.12 -3.65
CA LYS A 172 -3.97 8.96 -3.06
C LYS A 172 -3.96 9.15 -1.54
N SER A 173 -4.49 10.27 -1.05
CA SER A 173 -4.54 10.57 0.39
C SER A 173 -5.35 9.52 1.15
N VAL A 174 -6.51 9.12 0.63
CA VAL A 174 -7.33 8.08 1.27
C VAL A 174 -6.55 6.76 1.37
N ARG A 175 -5.94 6.29 0.27
CA ARG A 175 -5.15 5.06 0.24
C ARG A 175 -3.99 5.10 1.23
N PHE A 176 -3.29 6.24 1.30
CA PHE A 176 -2.17 6.44 2.22
C PHE A 176 -2.60 6.26 3.68
N TYR A 177 -3.70 6.90 4.10
CA TYR A 177 -4.17 6.76 5.48
C TYR A 177 -4.78 5.40 5.77
N ILE A 178 -5.43 4.75 4.79
CA ILE A 178 -5.87 3.35 4.92
C ILE A 178 -4.65 2.46 5.20
N PHE A 179 -3.60 2.57 4.37
CA PHE A 179 -2.37 1.80 4.55
C PHE A 179 -1.74 2.05 5.92
N LYS A 180 -1.58 3.33 6.31
CA LYS A 180 -1.00 3.73 7.60
C LYS A 180 -1.76 3.14 8.79
N LEU A 181 -3.09 3.21 8.78
CA LEU A 181 -3.93 2.73 9.89
C LEU A 181 -3.98 1.21 9.96
N ARG A 182 -4.18 0.53 8.83
CA ARG A 182 -4.31 -0.94 8.79
C ARG A 182 -2.99 -1.64 9.12
N ASN A 183 -1.86 -1.05 8.75
CA ASN A 183 -0.53 -1.65 8.93
C ASN A 183 0.27 -1.04 10.09
N ARG A 184 -0.41 -0.37 11.04
CA ARG A 184 0.23 0.32 12.18
C ARG A 184 1.21 -0.55 12.99
N LEU A 185 0.96 -1.85 13.11
CA LEU A 185 1.83 -2.77 13.84
C LEU A 185 3.13 -3.04 13.07
N LYS A 186 3.05 -3.39 11.77
CA LYS A 186 4.23 -3.56 10.91
C LYS A 186 5.04 -2.27 10.81
N LEU A 187 4.36 -1.12 10.74
CA LEU A 187 5.02 0.19 10.73
C LEU A 187 5.71 0.52 12.07
N ALA A 188 5.15 0.09 13.21
CA ALA A 188 5.78 0.31 14.52
C ALA A 188 7.04 -0.54 14.75
N GLU A 189 7.16 -1.67 14.05
CA GLU A 189 8.35 -2.53 14.08
C GLU A 189 9.45 -2.06 13.13
N LEU A 190 9.13 -1.18 12.17
CA LEU A 190 10.07 -0.68 11.17
C LEU A 190 10.94 0.45 11.76
N PRO A 191 12.28 0.31 11.82
CA PRO A 191 13.16 1.33 12.40
C PRO A 191 13.05 2.72 11.76
N ASN A 192 12.80 2.76 10.45
CA ASN A 192 12.74 3.98 9.64
C ASN A 192 11.33 4.25 9.09
N SER A 193 10.29 3.96 9.88
CA SER A 193 8.88 4.13 9.46
C SER A 193 8.55 5.54 8.96
N ASP A 194 9.14 6.58 9.56
CA ASP A 194 8.90 7.97 9.18
C ASP A 194 9.39 8.29 7.76
N ALA A 195 10.52 7.69 7.35
CA ALA A 195 11.05 7.85 6.01
C ALA A 195 10.14 7.15 4.96
N LEU A 196 9.64 5.96 5.27
CA LEU A 196 8.66 5.27 4.43
C LEU A 196 7.38 6.10 4.29
N LEU A 197 6.83 6.59 5.41
CA LEU A 197 5.60 7.39 5.39
C LEU A 197 5.78 8.68 4.58
N LYS A 198 6.93 9.35 4.70
CA LYS A 198 7.28 10.52 3.89
C LYS A 198 7.36 10.19 2.40
N ASP A 199 7.93 9.04 2.05
CA ASP A 199 8.01 8.61 0.65
C ASP A 199 6.64 8.31 0.07
N LEU A 200 5.76 7.64 0.81
CA LEU A 200 4.39 7.37 0.38
C LEU A 200 3.54 8.65 0.29
N GLU A 201 3.71 9.59 1.21
CA GLU A 201 2.99 10.87 1.18
C GLU A 201 3.39 11.73 -0.03
N THR A 202 4.70 11.78 -0.32
CA THR A 202 5.25 12.56 -1.44
C THR A 202 5.22 11.84 -2.78
N GLY A 203 5.05 10.52 -2.78
CA GLY A 203 4.94 9.69 -3.98
C GLY A 203 3.65 9.89 -4.77
N ASP A 204 3.54 9.18 -5.89
CA ASP A 204 2.34 9.21 -6.73
C ASP A 204 1.26 8.23 -6.23
N GLU A 205 0.10 8.24 -6.89
CA GLU A 205 -0.99 7.34 -6.52
C GLU A 205 -0.68 5.86 -6.79
N ALA A 206 0.12 5.56 -7.81
CA ALA A 206 0.47 4.19 -8.16
C ALA A 206 1.34 3.54 -7.08
N LEU A 207 2.30 4.28 -6.52
CA LEU A 207 3.11 3.85 -5.38
C LEU A 207 2.23 3.51 -4.17
N VAL A 208 1.39 4.46 -3.73
CA VAL A 208 0.56 4.28 -2.54
C VAL A 208 -0.41 3.11 -2.73
N LYS A 209 -0.97 2.97 -3.93
CA LYS A 209 -1.83 1.83 -4.28
C LYS A 209 -1.07 0.51 -4.19
N ALA A 210 0.16 0.44 -4.71
CA ALA A 210 0.98 -0.77 -4.65
C ALA A 210 1.22 -1.23 -3.19
N PHE A 211 1.54 -0.29 -2.29
CA PHE A 211 1.71 -0.61 -0.86
C PHE A 211 0.40 -1.02 -0.16
N GLN A 212 -0.72 -0.41 -0.52
CA GLN A 212 -2.03 -0.81 0.00
C GLN A 212 -2.37 -2.25 -0.42
N GLU A 213 -2.05 -2.64 -1.66
CA GLU A 213 -2.35 -3.97 -2.20
C GLU A 213 -1.33 -5.03 -1.78
N ASN A 214 -0.09 -4.63 -1.49
CA ASN A 214 0.99 -5.52 -1.10
C ASN A 214 1.85 -4.92 0.03
N VAL A 215 1.57 -5.36 1.26
CA VAL A 215 2.29 -4.94 2.46
C VAL A 215 3.75 -5.44 2.51
N GLU A 216 4.13 -6.45 1.70
CA GLU A 216 5.51 -6.94 1.62
C GLU A 216 6.44 -5.95 0.88
N LEU A 217 5.87 -4.95 0.19
CA LEU A 217 6.67 -3.85 -0.37
C LEU A 217 7.34 -3.00 0.71
N VAL A 218 6.91 -3.08 1.98
CA VAL A 218 7.62 -2.49 3.11
C VAL A 218 9.03 -3.07 3.25
N ASP A 219 9.16 -4.39 3.08
CA ASP A 219 10.46 -5.08 3.20
C ASP A 219 11.34 -4.77 1.99
N ALA A 220 10.75 -4.71 0.79
CA ALA A 220 11.47 -4.27 -0.42
C ALA A 220 11.96 -2.83 -0.32
N TRP A 221 11.13 -1.93 0.21
CA TRP A 221 11.50 -0.53 0.45
C TRP A 221 12.64 -0.42 1.46
N MET A 222 12.60 -1.22 2.53
CA MET A 222 13.66 -1.27 3.54
C MET A 222 14.99 -1.73 2.94
N VAL A 223 14.98 -2.71 2.02
CA VAL A 223 16.19 -3.12 1.30
C VAL A 223 16.81 -1.96 0.50
N LEU A 224 15.98 -1.14 -0.15
CA LEU A 224 16.46 0.03 -0.89
C LEU A 224 16.96 1.14 0.05
N ASP A 225 16.27 1.39 1.17
CA ASP A 225 16.70 2.34 2.20
C ASP A 225 18.04 1.96 2.83
N ASP A 226 18.19 0.70 3.26
CA ASP A 226 19.44 0.15 3.83
C ASP A 226 20.61 0.24 2.84
N ALA A 227 20.33 0.13 1.54
CA ALA A 227 21.32 0.28 0.47
C ALA A 227 21.65 1.74 0.14
N GLY A 228 21.01 2.72 0.80
CA GLY A 228 21.23 4.14 0.58
C GLY A 228 20.72 4.64 -0.79
N VAL A 229 19.70 3.98 -1.34
CA VAL A 229 19.11 4.35 -2.63
C VAL A 229 18.36 5.68 -2.50
N ASP A 230 18.57 6.58 -3.47
CA ASP A 230 17.93 7.89 -3.54
C ASP A 230 16.39 7.75 -3.59
N ASP A 231 15.69 8.68 -2.94
CA ASP A 231 14.24 8.60 -2.74
C ASP A 231 13.45 8.64 -4.06
N ALA A 232 14.01 9.27 -5.10
CA ALA A 232 13.42 9.28 -6.44
C ALA A 232 13.32 7.86 -7.06
N ILE A 233 14.26 6.97 -6.75
CA ILE A 233 14.23 5.58 -7.23
C ILE A 233 13.45 4.69 -6.26
N ARG A 234 13.59 4.90 -4.95
CA ARG A 234 12.91 4.10 -3.92
C ARG A 234 11.38 4.24 -3.97
N LYS A 235 10.86 5.34 -4.52
CA LYS A 235 9.44 5.56 -4.81
C LYS A 235 8.95 4.91 -6.10
N ASN A 236 9.83 4.25 -6.87
CA ASN A 236 9.46 3.59 -8.11
C ASN A 236 8.96 2.16 -7.84
N VAL A 237 7.76 1.84 -8.33
CA VAL A 237 7.13 0.53 -8.10
C VAL A 237 7.91 -0.62 -8.75
N ASP A 238 8.53 -0.41 -9.90
CA ASP A 238 9.33 -1.44 -10.57
C ASP A 238 10.64 -1.69 -9.80
N ALA A 239 11.23 -0.65 -9.20
CA ALA A 239 12.39 -0.81 -8.32
C ALA A 239 12.04 -1.62 -7.07
N LEU A 240 10.85 -1.40 -6.50
CA LEU A 240 10.34 -2.15 -5.35
C LEU A 240 9.95 -3.60 -5.71
N ALA A 241 9.60 -3.86 -6.96
CA ALA A 241 9.26 -5.20 -7.42
C ALA A 241 10.47 -6.14 -7.47
N ASP A 242 11.67 -5.62 -7.72
CA ASP A 242 12.94 -6.37 -7.65
C ASP A 242 14.07 -5.46 -7.14
N PRO A 243 14.14 -5.24 -5.81
CA PRO A 243 15.08 -4.28 -5.22
C PRO A 243 16.54 -4.69 -5.40
N ASP A 244 16.83 -6.00 -5.45
CA ASP A 244 18.19 -6.49 -5.71
C ASP A 244 18.64 -6.13 -7.13
N ALA A 245 17.78 -6.33 -8.15
CA ALA A 245 18.10 -5.93 -9.52
C ALA A 245 18.17 -4.40 -9.70
N ALA A 246 17.38 -3.63 -8.96
CA ALA A 246 17.49 -2.17 -8.95
C ALA A 246 18.83 -1.71 -8.36
N ILE A 247 19.27 -2.29 -7.24
CA ILE A 247 20.58 -2.00 -6.63
C ILE A 247 21.72 -2.35 -7.58
N ASP A 248 21.65 -3.50 -8.24
CA ASP A 248 22.64 -3.93 -9.22
C ASP A 248 22.75 -2.95 -10.39
N ALA A 249 21.61 -2.49 -10.92
CA ALA A 249 21.57 -1.48 -11.97
C ALA A 249 22.15 -0.12 -11.51
N ILE A 250 21.88 0.29 -10.26
CA ILE A 250 22.45 1.52 -9.69
C ILE A 250 23.98 1.41 -9.61
N GLN A 251 24.51 0.29 -9.10
CA GLN A 251 25.94 0.06 -9.02
C GLN A 251 26.60 0.03 -10.41
N ALA A 252 25.95 -0.64 -11.37
CA ALA A 252 26.42 -0.73 -12.75
C ALA A 252 26.41 0.64 -13.47
N SER A 253 25.52 1.55 -13.08
CA SER A 253 25.50 2.90 -13.65
C SER A 253 26.77 3.70 -13.34
N GLY A 254 27.44 3.41 -12.22
CA GLY A 254 28.59 4.18 -11.72
C GLY A 254 28.29 5.63 -11.37
N LYS A 255 27.03 6.07 -11.43
CA LYS A 255 26.61 7.44 -11.15
C LYS A 255 26.20 7.59 -9.70
N ALA A 256 26.53 8.73 -9.10
CA ALA A 256 26.09 9.04 -7.74
C ALA A 256 24.55 9.21 -7.64
N LYS A 257 23.91 9.70 -8.71
CA LYS A 257 22.46 9.90 -8.81
C LYS A 257 21.95 9.53 -10.21
N PRO A 258 21.81 8.23 -10.51
CA PRO A 258 21.24 7.80 -11.78
C PRO A 258 19.74 8.12 -11.85
N THR A 259 19.24 8.33 -13.06
CA THR A 259 17.80 8.52 -13.29
C THR A 259 17.09 7.18 -13.48
N TRP A 260 15.78 7.12 -13.20
CA TRP A 260 15.02 5.88 -13.41
C TRP A 260 15.12 5.32 -14.83
N PRO A 261 15.03 6.11 -15.92
CA PRO A 261 15.20 5.58 -17.28
C PRO A 261 16.56 4.88 -17.52
N GLU A 262 17.64 5.38 -16.91
CA GLU A 262 18.96 4.76 -17.01
C GLU A 262 19.01 3.43 -16.25
N ILE A 263 18.42 3.42 -15.04
CA ILE A 263 18.28 2.20 -14.24
C ILE A 263 17.44 1.17 -14.98
N GLN A 264 16.31 1.57 -15.56
CA GLN A 264 15.42 0.70 -16.32
C GLN A 264 16.11 0.06 -17.53
N ALA A 265 16.98 0.80 -18.23
CA ALA A 265 17.77 0.26 -19.33
C ALA A 265 18.75 -0.83 -18.88
N LEU A 266 19.45 -0.59 -17.75
CA LEU A 266 20.37 -1.56 -17.14
C LEU A 266 19.62 -2.78 -16.58
N PHE A 267 18.45 -2.56 -16.00
CA PHE A 267 17.56 -3.59 -15.51
C PHE A 267 17.10 -4.51 -16.64
N LYS A 268 16.67 -3.93 -17.78
CA LYS A 268 16.33 -4.69 -18.98
C LYS A 268 17.53 -5.51 -19.49
N ARG A 269 18.72 -4.90 -19.56
CA ARG A 269 19.95 -5.59 -19.96
C ARG A 269 20.25 -6.79 -19.04
N GLY A 270 20.10 -6.61 -17.73
CA GLY A 270 20.22 -7.67 -16.73
C GLY A 270 19.26 -8.82 -16.98
N ASN A 271 17.97 -8.51 -17.16
CA ASN A 271 16.94 -9.52 -17.41
C ASN A 271 17.16 -10.28 -18.73
N ASP A 272 17.56 -9.59 -19.80
CA ASP A 272 17.89 -10.22 -21.07
C ASP A 272 19.10 -11.16 -20.94
N PHE A 273 20.09 -10.79 -20.13
CA PHE A 273 21.26 -11.63 -19.87
C PHE A 273 20.91 -12.85 -19.00
N ASN A 274 20.08 -12.67 -17.97
CA ASN A 274 19.58 -13.76 -17.13
C ASN A 274 18.78 -14.79 -17.95
N LYS A 275 18.02 -14.34 -18.94
CA LYS A 275 17.31 -15.22 -19.88
C LYS A 275 18.26 -16.13 -20.66
N LYS A 276 19.42 -15.63 -21.08
CA LYS A 276 20.45 -16.45 -21.77
C LYS A 276 21.03 -17.51 -20.84
N GLY A 277 21.28 -17.15 -19.59
CA GLY A 277 21.76 -18.12 -18.61
C GLY A 277 20.71 -19.18 -18.27
N ARG A 278 19.41 -18.83 -18.22
CA ARG A 278 18.31 -19.81 -18.13
C ARG A 278 18.35 -20.82 -19.27
N PHE A 279 18.56 -20.36 -20.51
CA PHE A 279 18.70 -21.25 -21.67
C PHE A 279 19.92 -22.19 -21.55
N LYS A 280 21.06 -21.68 -21.07
CA LYS A 280 22.30 -22.45 -20.91
C LYS A 280 22.23 -23.52 -19.83
N TYR A 281 21.70 -23.17 -18.65
CA TYR A 281 21.76 -24.04 -17.47
C TYR A 281 20.49 -24.87 -17.27
N GLY A 282 19.36 -24.44 -17.82
CA GLY A 282 18.06 -25.09 -17.63
C GLY A 282 17.36 -24.69 -16.34
N ASP A 283 16.03 -24.85 -16.34
CA ASP A 283 15.14 -24.28 -15.33
C ASP A 283 15.37 -24.78 -13.91
N ASN A 284 15.91 -25.99 -13.75
CA ASN A 284 16.16 -26.62 -12.45
C ASN A 284 17.33 -25.99 -11.68
N PHE A 285 18.24 -25.29 -12.36
CA PHE A 285 19.47 -24.79 -11.75
C PHE A 285 19.51 -23.27 -11.62
N VAL A 286 18.61 -22.54 -12.29
CA VAL A 286 18.59 -21.06 -12.27
C VAL A 286 17.62 -20.50 -11.24
N GLU A 287 17.76 -19.23 -10.89
CA GLU A 287 16.82 -18.49 -10.02
C GLU A 287 16.49 -19.25 -8.73
N VAL A 288 17.55 -19.66 -8.02
CA VAL A 288 17.46 -20.47 -6.80
C VAL A 288 17.39 -19.54 -5.60
N VAL A 289 16.32 -19.65 -4.81
CA VAL A 289 16.11 -18.81 -3.64
C VAL A 289 16.76 -19.46 -2.42
N LEU A 290 17.56 -18.70 -1.69
CA LEU A 290 18.12 -19.07 -0.39
C LEU A 290 17.05 -18.88 0.70
N LYS A 291 17.19 -19.58 1.81
CA LYS A 291 16.35 -19.36 2.98
C LYS A 291 16.66 -17.99 3.59
N GLY A 292 15.60 -17.28 3.98
CA GLY A 292 15.71 -16.03 4.72
C GLY A 292 16.37 -16.21 6.09
N VAL A 293 17.08 -15.18 6.55
CA VAL A 293 17.76 -15.15 7.86
C VAL A 293 17.23 -13.96 8.65
N ASP A 294 17.01 -14.14 9.96
CA ASP A 294 16.53 -13.10 10.88
C ASP A 294 15.24 -12.39 10.41
N GLY A 295 14.29 -13.16 9.87
CA GLY A 295 13.02 -12.64 9.37
C GLY A 295 13.11 -11.90 8.02
N LYS A 296 14.30 -11.76 7.43
CA LYS A 296 14.49 -11.14 6.11
C LYS A 296 14.15 -12.13 4.98
N ALA A 297 13.66 -11.60 3.86
CA ALA A 297 13.41 -12.39 2.67
C ALA A 297 14.69 -13.06 2.15
N GLY A 298 14.52 -14.27 1.59
CA GLY A 298 15.60 -15.02 0.96
C GLY A 298 16.17 -14.31 -0.27
N LYS A 299 17.47 -14.48 -0.52
CA LYS A 299 18.14 -13.93 -1.70
C LYS A 299 18.06 -14.90 -2.88
N ARG A 300 17.87 -14.38 -4.09
CA ARG A 300 17.77 -15.18 -5.32
C ARG A 300 19.13 -15.25 -6.02
N LEU A 301 19.72 -16.43 -6.02
CA LEU A 301 20.93 -16.75 -6.77
C LEU A 301 20.60 -17.02 -8.25
N ASP A 302 21.43 -16.51 -9.15
CA ASP A 302 21.24 -16.66 -10.60
C ASP A 302 21.31 -18.10 -11.06
N THR A 303 22.31 -18.86 -10.62
CA THR A 303 22.46 -20.29 -10.92
C THR A 303 23.21 -21.03 -9.82
N TYR A 304 22.69 -22.19 -9.43
CA TYR A 304 23.38 -23.16 -8.57
C TYR A 304 23.45 -24.52 -9.26
N ILE A 305 24.67 -25.02 -9.45
CA ILE A 305 24.91 -26.38 -9.94
C ILE A 305 25.45 -27.19 -8.76
N PRO A 306 24.72 -28.21 -8.26
CA PRO A 306 25.17 -28.97 -7.10
C PRO A 306 26.39 -29.84 -7.45
N PRO A 307 27.22 -30.21 -6.46
CA PRO A 307 28.32 -31.14 -6.66
C PRO A 307 27.83 -32.46 -7.28
N SER A 308 28.55 -32.97 -8.28
CA SER A 308 28.19 -34.21 -8.97
C SER A 308 29.41 -34.90 -9.58
N GLY A 309 29.48 -36.22 -9.45
CA GLY A 309 30.51 -37.04 -10.09
C GLY A 309 31.95 -36.64 -9.73
N GLY A 310 32.19 -36.22 -8.48
CA GLY A 310 33.51 -35.76 -8.01
C GLY A 310 33.90 -34.34 -8.42
N LYS A 311 33.00 -33.59 -9.08
CA LYS A 311 33.17 -32.17 -9.35
C LYS A 311 32.56 -31.35 -8.23
N ALA A 312 33.25 -30.30 -7.81
CA ALA A 312 32.70 -29.29 -6.90
C ALA A 312 31.45 -28.64 -7.53
N GLY A 313 30.51 -28.22 -6.68
CA GLY A 313 29.37 -27.43 -7.13
C GLY A 313 29.80 -26.05 -7.64
N GLU A 314 28.87 -25.35 -8.28
CA GLU A 314 29.07 -23.99 -8.79
C GLU A 314 28.01 -23.05 -8.24
N ILE A 315 28.45 -21.98 -7.57
CA ILE A 315 27.61 -20.88 -7.10
C ILE A 315 27.86 -19.70 -8.04
N ILE A 316 26.91 -19.43 -8.93
CA ILE A 316 27.10 -18.50 -10.04
C ILE A 316 26.20 -17.28 -9.84
N SER A 317 26.80 -16.10 -9.74
CA SER A 317 26.10 -14.81 -9.87
C SER A 317 26.47 -14.17 -11.19
N ARG A 318 25.47 -13.67 -11.92
CA ARG A 318 25.61 -13.05 -13.23
C ARG A 318 25.56 -11.54 -13.12
N LYS A 319 26.45 -10.85 -13.84
CA LYS A 319 26.41 -9.39 -13.96
C LYS A 319 26.45 -9.00 -15.44
N ALA A 320 25.36 -8.40 -15.92
CA ALA A 320 25.23 -7.92 -17.30
C ALA A 320 25.94 -6.57 -17.47
N THR A 321 27.27 -6.57 -17.34
CA THR A 321 28.09 -5.36 -17.30
C THR A 321 29.21 -5.44 -18.33
N THR A 322 29.58 -4.29 -18.89
CA THR A 322 30.78 -4.12 -19.72
C THR A 322 31.93 -3.74 -18.78
N LEU A 323 32.89 -4.65 -18.56
CA LEU A 323 33.96 -4.46 -17.56
C LEU A 323 34.85 -3.26 -17.90
N SER A 324 35.04 -2.93 -19.18
CA SER A 324 35.83 -1.77 -19.61
C SER A 324 35.15 -0.42 -19.35
N GLU A 325 33.87 -0.42 -18.98
CA GLU A 325 33.08 0.80 -18.74
C GLU A 325 32.86 1.05 -17.24
N ILE A 326 33.31 0.14 -16.36
CA ILE A 326 33.17 0.28 -14.92
C ILE A 326 34.52 0.51 -14.25
N GLN A 327 34.47 1.08 -13.05
CA GLN A 327 35.64 1.21 -12.19
C GLN A 327 35.97 -0.12 -11.53
N SER A 328 37.25 -0.37 -11.24
CA SER A 328 37.71 -1.58 -10.55
C SER A 328 37.09 -1.77 -9.17
N ASN A 329 36.73 -0.69 -8.48
CA ASN A 329 35.97 -0.78 -7.22
C ASN A 329 34.55 -1.35 -7.41
N THR A 330 33.88 -1.05 -8.53
CA THR A 330 32.58 -1.67 -8.85
C THR A 330 32.75 -3.17 -9.07
N PHE A 331 33.80 -3.59 -9.77
CA PHE A 331 34.13 -5.00 -9.93
C PHE A 331 34.42 -5.69 -8.58
N ARG A 332 35.18 -5.04 -7.69
CA ARG A 332 35.42 -5.52 -6.33
C ARG A 332 34.12 -5.68 -5.53
N ASN A 333 33.17 -4.76 -5.70
CA ASN A 333 31.86 -4.85 -5.06
C ASN A 333 31.09 -6.08 -5.53
N TYR A 334 31.10 -6.42 -6.83
CA TYR A 334 30.49 -7.66 -7.33
C TYR A 334 31.09 -8.92 -6.70
N LEU A 335 32.42 -8.96 -6.52
CA LEU A 335 33.09 -10.08 -5.85
C LEU A 335 32.68 -10.20 -4.37
N ASN A 336 32.60 -9.06 -3.67
CA ASN A 336 32.15 -9.01 -2.29
C ASN A 336 30.68 -9.40 -2.14
N GLU A 337 29.83 -8.92 -3.02
CA GLU A 337 28.41 -9.26 -3.06
C GLU A 337 28.21 -10.77 -3.23
N LEU A 338 28.95 -11.42 -4.14
CA LEU A 338 28.84 -12.86 -4.38
C LEU A 338 29.02 -13.70 -3.11
N ILE A 339 30.06 -13.42 -2.32
CA ILE A 339 30.35 -14.22 -1.12
C ILE A 339 29.50 -13.82 0.10
N THR A 340 28.99 -12.59 0.14
CA THR A 340 28.18 -12.08 1.25
C THR A 340 26.70 -12.44 1.07
N LYS A 341 26.16 -12.32 -0.15
CA LYS A 341 24.77 -12.70 -0.48
C LYS A 341 24.59 -14.21 -0.54
N TYR A 342 25.62 -14.95 -0.97
CA TYR A 342 25.53 -16.40 -1.21
C TYR A 342 26.62 -17.17 -0.46
N PRO A 343 26.65 -17.11 0.89
CA PRO A 343 27.66 -17.81 1.65
C PRO A 343 27.53 -19.32 1.47
N ASN A 344 28.66 -20.01 1.35
CA ASN A 344 28.72 -21.47 1.37
C ASN A 344 28.06 -21.98 2.67
N GLY A 345 27.32 -23.07 2.56
CA GLY A 345 26.51 -23.63 3.65
C GLY A 345 25.13 -22.98 3.83
N ALA A 346 24.78 -21.93 3.09
CA ALA A 346 23.44 -21.35 3.17
C ALA A 346 22.37 -22.34 2.69
N GLU A 347 21.32 -22.53 3.50
CA GLU A 347 20.20 -23.41 3.18
C GLU A 347 19.37 -22.81 2.03
N LEU A 348 18.93 -23.67 1.10
CA LEU A 348 18.05 -23.29 0.01
C LEU A 348 16.59 -23.32 0.46
N ASN A 349 15.80 -22.38 -0.08
CA ASN A 349 14.34 -22.37 -0.01
C ASN A 349 13.78 -22.42 -1.45
N SER A 350 14.02 -23.53 -2.13
CA SER A 350 13.65 -23.73 -3.53
C SER A 350 13.07 -25.12 -3.75
N SER A 351 11.91 -25.21 -4.38
CA SER A 351 11.27 -26.48 -4.76
C SER A 351 12.06 -27.26 -5.82
N LYS A 352 13.08 -26.63 -6.43
CA LYS A 352 13.96 -27.26 -7.41
C LYS A 352 14.96 -28.24 -6.80
N PHE A 353 15.16 -28.16 -5.48
CA PHE A 353 16.10 -28.99 -4.73
C PHE A 353 15.40 -29.64 -3.52
N PRO A 354 15.90 -30.78 -3.02
CA PRO A 354 15.41 -31.37 -1.77
C PRO A 354 15.51 -30.39 -0.59
N SER A 355 14.54 -30.43 0.32
CA SER A 355 14.57 -29.63 1.55
C SER A 355 15.84 -29.89 2.36
N GLY A 356 16.41 -28.81 2.92
CA GLY A 356 17.68 -28.88 3.66
C GLY A 356 18.94 -28.91 2.80
N THR A 357 18.82 -28.82 1.45
CA THR A 357 19.98 -28.62 0.58
C THR A 357 20.66 -27.30 0.93
N THR A 358 21.99 -27.32 1.04
CA THR A 358 22.81 -26.12 1.25
C THR A 358 23.64 -25.82 0.00
N LEU A 359 24.02 -24.55 -0.16
CA LEU A 359 25.04 -24.17 -1.14
C LEU A 359 26.38 -24.82 -0.78
N ASP A 360 26.97 -25.54 -1.74
CA ASP A 360 28.30 -26.12 -1.61
C ASP A 360 29.00 -26.05 -2.98
N GLY A 361 30.04 -25.23 -3.08
CA GLY A 361 30.79 -25.12 -4.32
C GLY A 361 31.75 -23.96 -4.45
N ASP A 362 32.37 -23.91 -5.62
CA ASP A 362 33.21 -22.81 -6.08
C ASP A 362 32.35 -21.62 -6.52
N TYR A 363 32.88 -20.42 -6.30
CA TYR A 363 32.22 -19.18 -6.69
C TYR A 363 32.57 -18.78 -8.12
N PHE A 364 31.54 -18.38 -8.88
CA PHE A 364 31.71 -17.85 -10.22
C PHE A 364 30.99 -16.51 -10.38
N LEU A 365 31.74 -15.50 -10.85
CA LEU A 365 31.16 -14.29 -11.40
C LEU A 365 31.02 -14.48 -12.91
N GLU A 366 29.80 -14.60 -13.40
CA GLU A 366 29.51 -14.78 -14.82
C GLU A 366 29.19 -13.43 -15.48
N VAL A 367 29.94 -13.09 -16.53
CA VAL A 367 29.83 -11.82 -17.27
C VAL A 367 29.70 -12.07 -18.78
N PRO A 368 29.22 -11.08 -19.57
CA PRO A 368 29.18 -11.19 -21.02
C PRO A 368 30.51 -11.63 -21.63
N SER A 369 30.48 -12.53 -22.63
CA SER A 369 31.70 -13.06 -23.25
C SER A 369 32.52 -12.02 -24.00
N SER A 370 31.89 -10.91 -24.40
CA SER A 370 32.55 -9.69 -24.91
C SER A 370 33.58 -9.11 -23.95
N ASN A 371 33.49 -9.40 -22.64
CA ASN A 371 34.47 -8.95 -21.64
C ASN A 371 35.77 -9.75 -21.61
N LYS A 372 35.83 -10.93 -22.25
CA LYS A 372 36.95 -11.88 -22.09
C LYS A 372 38.30 -11.25 -22.42
N SER A 373 38.43 -10.65 -23.61
CA SER A 373 39.68 -10.04 -24.06
C SER A 373 40.12 -8.88 -23.15
N PHE A 374 39.17 -8.08 -22.66
CA PHE A 374 39.48 -6.99 -21.72
C PHE A 374 39.97 -7.54 -20.38
N PHE A 375 39.25 -8.49 -19.79
CA PHE A 375 39.62 -9.06 -18.48
C PHE A 375 40.97 -9.77 -18.53
N GLU A 376 41.23 -10.53 -19.59
CA GLU A 376 42.50 -11.27 -19.76
C GLU A 376 43.70 -10.35 -19.99
N SER A 377 43.50 -9.12 -20.48
CA SER A 377 44.57 -8.13 -20.69
C SER A 377 44.66 -7.07 -19.58
N SER A 378 43.63 -6.92 -18.75
CA SER A 378 43.59 -5.91 -17.68
C SER A 378 44.31 -6.39 -16.41
N THR A 379 45.54 -5.92 -16.20
CA THR A 379 46.30 -6.17 -14.96
C THR A 379 45.55 -5.69 -13.73
N GLU A 380 44.85 -4.56 -13.81
CA GLU A 380 44.11 -3.99 -12.68
C GLU A 380 43.01 -4.93 -12.19
N PHE A 381 42.14 -5.43 -13.09
CA PHE A 381 41.02 -6.28 -12.72
C PHE A 381 41.49 -7.67 -12.27
N GLN A 382 42.54 -8.21 -12.88
CA GLN A 382 43.16 -9.46 -12.45
C GLN A 382 43.76 -9.33 -11.04
N GLN A 383 44.43 -8.22 -10.75
CA GLN A 383 44.99 -7.96 -9.42
C GLN A 383 43.87 -7.83 -8.39
N VAL A 384 42.80 -7.09 -8.70
CA VAL A 384 41.63 -6.98 -7.81
C VAL A 384 41.04 -8.36 -7.50
N LEU A 385 40.87 -9.24 -8.49
CA LEU A 385 40.37 -10.60 -8.25
C LEU A 385 41.34 -11.41 -7.37
N SER A 386 42.64 -11.37 -7.68
CA SER A 386 43.67 -12.11 -6.95
C SER A 386 43.78 -11.67 -5.48
N ASP A 387 43.83 -10.35 -5.24
CA ASP A 387 43.89 -9.76 -3.91
C ASP A 387 42.61 -10.05 -3.13
N PHE A 388 41.45 -9.98 -3.80
CA PHE A 388 40.17 -10.30 -3.16
C PHE A 388 40.11 -11.77 -2.73
N ASN A 389 40.43 -12.70 -3.62
CA ASN A 389 40.49 -14.13 -3.33
C ASN A 389 41.45 -14.43 -2.18
N THR A 390 42.65 -13.86 -2.22
CA THR A 390 43.67 -14.05 -1.17
C THR A 390 43.20 -13.49 0.17
N SER A 391 42.71 -12.25 0.19
CA SER A 391 42.30 -11.56 1.44
C SER A 391 41.06 -12.17 2.09
N LYS A 392 40.15 -12.76 1.30
CA LYS A 392 38.93 -13.38 1.80
C LYS A 392 39.03 -14.90 1.98
N GLY A 393 40.13 -15.51 1.55
CA GLY A 393 40.31 -16.97 1.61
C GLY A 393 39.30 -17.72 0.73
N VAL A 394 38.96 -17.15 -0.43
CA VAL A 394 38.00 -17.70 -1.39
C VAL A 394 38.66 -17.89 -2.76
N ASN A 395 38.00 -18.62 -3.65
CA ASN A 395 38.49 -18.86 -5.01
C ASN A 395 37.40 -18.52 -6.04
N ILE A 396 37.09 -17.22 -6.17
CA ILE A 396 36.16 -16.74 -7.19
C ILE A 396 36.82 -16.84 -8.56
N LYS A 397 36.09 -17.38 -9.54
CA LYS A 397 36.51 -17.52 -10.94
C LYS A 397 35.60 -16.71 -11.85
N ILE A 398 36.13 -16.24 -12.97
CA ILE A 398 35.32 -15.58 -14.00
C ILE A 398 34.79 -16.60 -14.98
N LYS A 399 33.48 -16.52 -15.26
CA LYS A 399 32.81 -17.32 -16.28
C LYS A 399 32.24 -16.39 -17.35
N TYR A 400 32.17 -16.88 -18.57
CA TYR A 400 31.67 -16.11 -19.70
C TYR A 400 30.38 -16.75 -20.23
N LEU A 401 29.43 -15.88 -20.58
CA LEU A 401 28.18 -16.24 -21.21
C LEU A 401 27.98 -15.39 -22.45
N ASP A 402 27.64 -16.03 -23.57
CA ASP A 402 27.45 -15.35 -24.84
C ASP A 402 26.24 -14.41 -24.82
N GLU A 403 26.39 -13.27 -25.48
CA GLU A 403 25.32 -12.31 -25.73
C GLU A 403 24.47 -12.73 -26.95
#